data_AF-A0AA35RPT9-F1
#
_entry.id   AF-A0AA35RPT9-F1
#
_cell.length_a   1.000
_cell.length_b   1.000
_cell.length_c   1.000
_cell.angle_alpha   90.00
_cell.angle_beta   90.00
_cell.angle_gamma   90.00
#
_symmetry.space_group_name_H-M   'P 1'
#
loop_
_entity.id
_entity.type
_entity.pdbx_description
1 polymer ?
#
loop_
_entity_poly.entity_id
_entity_poly.type
_entity_poly.pdbx_seq_one_letter_code
_entity_poly.pdbx_strand_id
1 'polypeptide(L)'
;MNVQPKPISNMIDVGAQVQQVINVECRGVFFEPVLLEIKFQSYVRGTPSSRPQTACHVLQVHGARYHDVTGLLPEMETAADLDTVFSTVFNEDPLITDSNDKKQRLAGFGFSVLEGVDPNPANCVSAGVINTSSVLIGCLLRLEPNIDSKMYRLTVRTSNDKVTEHLCSVLSEQF
;
A
#
# COMPACT_ATOMS: atom_id res chain seq x y z
N MET A 1 4.98 12.78 -7.22
CA MET A 1 3.51 12.75 -7.08
C MET A 1 2.96 14.15 -7.36
N ASN A 2 1.83 14.25 -8.06
CA ASN A 2 1.12 15.50 -8.29
C ASN A 2 -0.23 15.43 -7.56
N VAL A 3 -0.53 16.43 -6.74
CA VAL A 3 -1.70 16.45 -5.84
C VAL A 3 -2.49 17.72 -6.09
N GLN A 4 -3.76 17.56 -6.43
CA GLN A 4 -4.66 18.65 -6.83
C GLN A 4 -5.94 18.59 -5.98
N PRO A 5 -5.94 19.26 -4.81
CA PRO A 5 -7.14 19.37 -3.99
C PRO A 5 -8.18 20.26 -4.68
N LYS A 6 -9.43 19.80 -4.78
CA LYS A 6 -10.54 20.65 -5.20
C LYS A 6 -10.87 21.63 -4.06
N PRO A 7 -11.23 22.88 -4.39
CA PRO A 7 -11.57 23.87 -3.36
C PRO A 7 -12.83 23.44 -2.58
N ILE A 8 -12.83 23.74 -1.29
CA ILE A 8 -13.98 23.58 -0.38
C ILE A 8 -14.26 24.90 0.34
N SER A 9 -15.44 25.01 0.96
CA SER A 9 -15.73 26.12 1.86
C SER A 9 -14.71 26.18 2.99
N ASN A 10 -14.25 27.38 3.32
CA ASN A 10 -13.40 27.66 4.47
C ASN A 10 -14.21 27.86 5.78
N MET A 11 -15.54 27.83 5.69
CA MET A 11 -16.46 27.85 6.83
C MET A 11 -17.24 26.54 6.87
N ILE A 12 -17.23 25.89 8.04
CA ILE A 12 -17.97 24.66 8.32
C ILE A 12 -18.89 24.96 9.50
N ASP A 13 -20.19 24.85 9.27
CA ASP A 13 -21.18 25.06 10.31
C ASP A 13 -21.10 23.99 11.40
N VAL A 14 -21.55 24.35 12.61
CA VAL A 14 -21.55 23.42 13.74
C VAL A 14 -22.44 22.21 13.41
N GLY A 15 -21.87 21.02 13.53
CA GLY A 15 -22.55 19.77 13.21
C GLY A 15 -22.61 19.44 11.72
N ALA A 16 -22.07 20.29 10.84
CA ALA A 16 -21.95 20.00 9.42
C ALA A 16 -20.69 19.17 9.12
N GLN A 17 -20.75 18.45 7.99
CA GLN A 17 -19.62 17.70 7.43
C GLN A 17 -19.33 18.24 6.03
N VAL A 18 -18.05 18.43 5.72
CA VAL A 18 -17.57 18.84 4.39
C VAL A 18 -16.64 17.75 3.84
N GLN A 19 -16.76 17.48 2.55
CA GLN A 19 -15.90 16.55 1.83
C GLN A 19 -15.01 17.33 0.85
N GLN A 20 -13.70 17.10 0.91
CA GLN A 20 -12.74 17.56 -0.08
C GLN A 20 -12.30 16.41 -0.98
N VAL A 21 -12.44 16.59 -2.30
CA VAL A 21 -11.90 15.65 -3.28
C VAL A 21 -10.49 16.08 -3.63
N ILE A 22 -9.51 15.18 -3.47
CA ILE A 22 -8.12 15.41 -3.84
C ILE A 22 -7.77 14.49 -5.00
N ASN A 23 -7.47 15.08 -6.16
CA ASN A 23 -6.98 14.31 -7.30
C ASN A 23 -5.49 14.05 -7.12
N VAL A 24 -5.07 12.80 -7.33
CA VAL A 24 -3.68 12.37 -7.16
C VAL A 24 -3.21 11.70 -8.45
N GLU A 25 -2.03 12.10 -8.91
CA GLU A 25 -1.33 11.51 -10.05
C GLU A 25 0.07 11.04 -9.62
N CYS A 26 0.32 9.74 -9.75
CA CYS A 26 1.64 9.15 -9.51
C CYS A 26 2.51 9.27 -10.76
N ARG A 27 3.26 10.38 -10.90
CA ARG A 27 4.16 10.57 -12.06
C ARG A 27 5.37 9.65 -12.09
N GLY A 28 5.76 9.10 -10.93
CA GLY A 28 6.88 8.18 -10.77
C GLY A 28 6.82 7.55 -9.38
N VAL A 29 7.75 6.65 -9.12
CA VAL A 29 7.90 5.98 -7.81
C VAL A 29 8.29 7.01 -6.75
N PHE A 30 7.70 6.89 -5.56
CA PHE A 30 8.00 7.70 -4.39
C PHE A 30 7.97 6.81 -3.14
N PHE A 31 8.68 7.21 -2.10
CA PHE A 31 8.81 6.44 -0.86
C PHE A 31 8.47 7.26 0.38
N GLU A 32 8.43 8.58 0.23
CA GLU A 32 8.05 9.51 1.29
C GLU A 32 6.52 9.50 1.48
N PRO A 33 6.03 9.39 2.72
CA PRO A 33 4.60 9.43 3.00
C PRO A 33 4.04 10.84 2.74
N VAL A 34 2.75 10.90 2.43
CA VAL A 34 2.07 12.18 2.18
C VAL A 34 1.41 12.66 3.46
N LEU A 35 1.75 13.87 3.90
CA LEU A 35 1.17 14.46 5.09
C LEU A 35 -0.07 15.27 4.74
N LEU A 36 -1.21 14.91 5.32
CA LEU A 36 -2.41 15.73 5.33
C LEU A 36 -2.41 16.58 6.59
N GLU A 37 -2.21 17.88 6.41
CA GLU A 37 -2.29 18.86 7.49
C GLU A 37 -3.59 19.66 7.37
N ILE A 38 -4.46 19.54 8.38
CA ILE A 38 -5.71 20.30 8.47
C ILE A 38 -5.53 21.38 9.54
N LYS A 39 -5.56 22.64 9.10
CA LYS A 39 -5.52 23.81 9.98
C LYS A 39 -6.88 24.50 9.96
N PHE A 40 -7.46 24.71 11.14
CA PHE A 40 -8.73 25.42 11.27
C PHE A 40 -8.74 26.30 12.51
N GLN A 41 -9.70 27.22 12.55
CA GLN A 41 -9.95 28.06 13.70
C GLN A 41 -11.43 27.97 14.05
N SER A 42 -11.72 27.61 15.29
CA SER A 42 -13.10 27.61 15.77
C SER A 42 -13.55 29.01 16.16
N TYR A 43 -14.81 29.32 15.89
CA TYR A 43 -15.46 30.55 16.30
C TYR A 43 -16.56 30.21 17.28
N VAL A 44 -16.50 30.78 18.49
CA VAL A 44 -17.55 30.63 19.50
C VAL A 44 -18.18 31.99 19.68
N ARG A 45 -19.49 32.12 19.39
CA ARG A 45 -20.24 33.40 19.46
C ARG A 45 -19.55 34.55 18.68
N GLY A 46 -19.00 34.25 17.51
CA GLY A 46 -18.32 35.24 16.66
C GLY A 46 -16.89 35.61 17.09
N THR A 47 -16.40 35.09 18.21
CA THR A 47 -14.99 35.27 18.62
C THR A 47 -14.14 34.07 18.21
N PRO A 48 -13.01 34.28 17.50
CA PRO A 48 -12.09 33.20 17.13
C PRO A 48 -11.38 32.62 18.37
N SER A 49 -11.04 31.33 18.33
CA SER A 49 -10.18 30.72 19.34
C SER A 49 -8.80 31.37 19.36
N SER A 50 -8.21 31.50 20.56
CA SER A 50 -6.91 32.15 20.76
C SER A 50 -5.74 31.47 20.04
N ARG A 51 -5.89 30.19 19.69
CA ARG A 51 -4.93 29.43 18.89
C ARG A 51 -5.67 28.65 17.79
N PRO A 52 -5.12 28.60 16.56
CA PRO A 52 -5.62 27.70 15.52
C PRO A 52 -5.37 26.25 15.93
N GLN A 53 -6.33 25.39 15.64
CA GLN A 53 -6.20 23.95 15.83
C GLN A 53 -5.55 23.33 14.58
N THR A 54 -4.71 22.32 14.80
CA THR A 54 -4.05 21.58 13.72
C THR A 54 -4.26 20.09 13.97
N ALA A 55 -4.69 19.36 12.93
CA ALA A 55 -4.72 17.91 12.91
C ALA A 55 -3.84 17.44 11.76
N CYS A 56 -2.89 16.54 12.06
CA CYS A 56 -2.01 15.93 11.08
C CYS A 56 -2.39 14.46 10.91
N HIS A 57 -2.48 14.01 9.68
CA HIS A 57 -2.69 12.61 9.35
C HIS A 57 -1.69 12.17 8.28
N VAL A 58 -1.10 10.98 8.47
CA VAL A 58 -0.16 10.40 7.50
C VAL A 58 -0.97 9.56 6.53
N LEU A 59 -1.00 9.97 5.27
CA LEU A 59 -1.62 9.20 4.19
C LEU A 59 -0.54 8.34 3.54
N GLN A 60 -0.66 7.03 3.74
CA GLN A 60 0.11 6.04 2.98
C GLN A 60 -0.65 5.71 1.70
N VAL A 61 -0.13 6.16 0.56
CA VAL A 61 -0.72 5.89 -0.76
C VAL A 61 0.13 4.84 -1.45
N HIS A 62 -0.40 3.64 -1.57
CA HIS A 62 0.23 2.55 -2.33
C HIS A 62 -0.48 2.45 -3.69
N GLY A 63 0.25 2.74 -4.77
CA GLY A 63 -0.29 2.89 -6.12
C GLY A 63 -0.40 1.59 -6.93
N ALA A 64 -0.50 0.42 -6.27
CA ALA A 64 -0.67 -0.84 -6.99
C ALA A 64 -2.10 -0.92 -7.52
N ARG A 65 -2.24 -1.05 -8.85
CA ARG A 65 -3.51 -1.40 -9.49
C ARG A 65 -3.31 -2.67 -10.28
N TYR A 66 -4.15 -3.65 -10.00
CA TYR A 66 -4.18 -4.89 -10.75
C TYR A 66 -4.65 -4.66 -12.19
N HIS A 67 -3.87 -5.18 -13.14
CA HIS A 67 -4.33 -5.60 -14.46
C HIS A 67 -4.07 -7.11 -14.56
N ASP A 68 -4.90 -7.83 -15.32
CA ASP A 68 -4.90 -9.28 -15.43
C ASP A 68 -3.48 -9.88 -15.63
N VAL A 69 -2.92 -10.47 -14.56
CA VAL A 69 -1.53 -11.00 -14.51
C VAL A 69 -1.46 -12.46 -14.95
N THR A 70 -2.58 -13.10 -15.31
CA THR A 70 -2.55 -14.50 -15.81
C THR A 70 -1.66 -14.67 -17.03
N GLY A 71 -1.52 -13.64 -17.88
CA GLY A 71 -0.60 -13.65 -19.01
C GLY A 71 0.87 -13.34 -18.65
N LEU A 72 1.14 -12.79 -17.46
CA LEU A 72 2.47 -12.34 -17.04
C LEU A 72 3.19 -13.36 -16.14
N LEU A 73 2.45 -14.30 -15.54
CA LEU A 73 3.02 -15.34 -14.69
C LEU A 73 4.16 -16.13 -15.34
N PRO A 74 4.02 -16.63 -16.59
CA PRO A 74 5.10 -17.36 -17.24
C PRO A 74 6.34 -16.50 -17.50
N GLU A 75 6.15 -15.21 -17.85
CA GLU A 75 7.26 -14.25 -18.05
C GLU A 75 7.96 -13.90 -16.73
N MET A 76 7.22 -13.80 -15.63
CA MET A 76 7.80 -13.48 -14.32
C MET A 76 8.48 -14.69 -13.65
N GLU A 77 8.05 -15.92 -13.97
CA GLU A 77 8.74 -17.16 -13.59
C GLU A 77 10.02 -17.38 -14.42
N THR A 78 10.00 -17.08 -15.72
CA THR A 78 11.17 -17.18 -16.61
C THR A 78 12.15 -16.01 -16.48
N ALA A 79 11.73 -14.89 -15.91
CA ALA A 79 12.59 -13.77 -15.54
C ALA A 79 13.49 -14.06 -14.32
N ALA A 80 14.12 -15.24 -14.32
CA ALA A 80 15.21 -15.62 -13.42
C ALA A 80 16.40 -14.64 -13.50
N ASP A 81 16.47 -13.83 -14.56
CA ASP A 81 17.47 -12.77 -14.80
C ASP A 81 17.03 -11.35 -14.34
N LEU A 82 15.89 -11.20 -13.64
CA LEU A 82 15.60 -9.94 -12.92
C LEU A 82 16.38 -9.92 -11.59
N ASP A 83 17.46 -9.15 -11.55
CA ASP A 83 18.45 -9.05 -10.46
C ASP A 83 17.89 -8.64 -9.08
N THR A 84 16.61 -8.25 -8.98
CA THR A 84 16.09 -7.53 -7.81
C THR A 84 15.06 -8.36 -7.03
N VAL A 85 15.56 -9.34 -6.28
CA VAL A 85 14.79 -10.12 -5.31
C VAL A 85 15.18 -9.70 -3.90
N PHE A 86 14.20 -9.39 -3.06
CA PHE A 86 14.43 -9.14 -1.63
C PHE A 86 13.56 -10.07 -0.80
N SER A 87 14.15 -10.69 0.23
CA SER A 87 13.45 -11.58 1.15
C SER A 87 13.67 -11.11 2.58
N THR A 88 12.61 -11.05 3.37
CA THR A 88 12.67 -10.68 4.78
C THR A 88 11.89 -11.69 5.62
N VAL A 89 12.31 -11.84 6.88
CA VAL A 89 11.65 -12.69 7.87
C VAL A 89 11.21 -11.83 9.05
N PHE A 90 9.96 -11.96 9.46
CA PHE A 90 9.36 -11.15 10.51
C PHE A 90 8.33 -11.95 11.32
N ASN A 91 7.98 -11.45 12.51
CA ASN A 91 7.01 -12.10 13.38
C ASN A 91 5.60 -11.95 12.81
N GLU A 92 4.77 -12.99 12.96
CA GLU A 92 3.36 -12.94 12.60
C GLU A 92 2.57 -11.95 13.47
N ASP A 93 1.73 -11.13 12.84
CA ASP A 93 0.71 -10.32 13.49
C ASP A 93 -0.34 -11.26 14.11
N PRO A 94 -0.51 -11.25 15.45
CA PRO A 94 -1.45 -12.14 16.14
C PRO A 94 -2.92 -11.88 15.75
N LEU A 95 -3.23 -10.77 15.09
CA LEU A 95 -4.56 -10.48 14.54
C LEU A 95 -4.85 -11.22 13.23
N ILE A 96 -3.83 -11.79 12.58
CA ILE A 96 -3.99 -12.62 11.39
C ILE A 96 -4.19 -14.05 11.85
N THR A 97 -5.42 -14.53 11.74
CA THR A 97 -5.80 -15.82 12.32
C THR A 97 -6.00 -16.89 11.27
N ASP A 98 -6.38 -16.50 10.05
CA ASP A 98 -6.64 -17.44 8.98
C ASP A 98 -5.99 -17.03 7.64
N SER A 99 -6.16 -17.90 6.64
CA SER A 99 -5.63 -17.64 5.29
C SER A 99 -6.43 -16.55 4.56
N ASN A 100 -7.67 -16.29 4.94
CA ASN A 100 -8.55 -15.32 4.29
C ASN A 100 -8.16 -13.88 4.70
N ASP A 101 -7.79 -13.67 5.96
CA ASP A 101 -7.21 -12.43 6.49
C ASP A 101 -5.99 -12.01 5.66
N LYS A 102 -5.10 -12.98 5.36
CA LYS A 102 -3.91 -12.74 4.54
C LYS A 102 -4.28 -12.28 3.13
N LYS A 103 -5.21 -12.99 2.50
CA LYS A 103 -5.71 -12.65 1.16
C LYS A 103 -6.37 -11.27 1.13
N GLN A 104 -7.18 -10.96 2.13
CA GLN A 104 -7.87 -9.68 2.24
C GLN A 104 -6.89 -8.53 2.47
N ARG A 105 -5.85 -8.71 3.30
CA ARG A 105 -4.79 -7.71 3.47
C ARG A 105 -4.04 -7.47 2.15
N LEU A 106 -3.59 -8.53 1.47
CA LEU A 106 -2.93 -8.40 0.16
C LEU A 106 -3.83 -7.71 -0.89
N ALA A 107 -5.12 -8.05 -0.92
CA ALA A 107 -6.10 -7.39 -1.78
C ALA A 107 -6.30 -5.91 -1.42
N GLY A 108 -6.26 -5.56 -0.13
CA GLY A 108 -6.28 -4.16 0.34
C GLY A 108 -5.08 -3.35 -0.14
N PHE A 109 -3.93 -4.00 -0.36
CA PHE A 109 -2.75 -3.40 -0.99
C PHE A 109 -2.83 -3.36 -2.53
N GLY A 110 -3.90 -3.85 -3.14
CA GLY A 110 -4.09 -3.86 -4.59
C GLY A 110 -3.43 -5.04 -5.33
N PHE A 111 -2.95 -6.04 -4.59
CA PHE A 111 -2.44 -7.29 -5.17
C PHE A 111 -3.57 -8.30 -5.38
N SER A 112 -3.45 -9.12 -6.41
CA SER A 112 -4.32 -10.29 -6.58
C SER A 112 -3.62 -11.53 -6.09
N VAL A 113 -4.34 -12.35 -5.33
CA VAL A 113 -3.85 -13.63 -4.84
C VAL A 113 -4.02 -14.68 -5.93
N LEU A 114 -2.96 -15.43 -6.16
CA LEU A 114 -2.90 -16.47 -7.18
C LEU A 114 -3.01 -17.84 -6.50
N GLU A 115 -4.07 -18.58 -6.83
CA GLU A 115 -4.34 -19.88 -6.23
C GLU A 115 -3.65 -21.01 -7.01
N GLY A 116 -3.10 -21.99 -6.30
CA GLY A 116 -2.50 -23.19 -6.91
C GLY A 116 -1.16 -22.98 -7.61
N VAL A 117 -0.52 -21.80 -7.46
CA VAL A 117 0.81 -21.52 -8.03
C VAL A 117 1.93 -22.16 -7.20
N ASP A 118 1.87 -22.05 -5.87
CA ASP A 118 2.84 -22.68 -4.99
C ASP A 118 2.43 -24.15 -4.71
N PRO A 119 3.36 -25.12 -4.80
CA PRO A 119 3.09 -26.50 -4.39
C PRO A 119 2.67 -26.63 -2.91
N ASN A 120 3.12 -25.71 -2.05
CA ASN A 120 2.71 -25.66 -0.66
C ASN A 120 1.44 -24.79 -0.49
N PRO A 121 0.29 -25.38 -0.11
CA PRO A 121 -0.97 -24.64 0.03
C PRO A 121 -0.98 -23.63 1.19
N ALA A 122 -0.04 -23.72 2.13
CA ALA A 122 0.10 -22.73 3.20
C ALA A 122 0.73 -21.41 2.71
N ASN A 123 1.48 -21.47 1.60
CA ASN A 123 2.10 -20.29 1.01
C ASN A 123 1.07 -19.48 0.22
N CYS A 124 1.22 -18.16 0.26
CA CYS A 124 0.38 -17.25 -0.51
C CYS A 124 1.24 -16.57 -1.58
N VAL A 125 0.87 -16.76 -2.85
CA VAL A 125 1.50 -16.05 -3.97
C VAL A 125 0.53 -14.96 -4.42
N SER A 126 1.05 -13.76 -4.65
CA SER A 126 0.25 -12.67 -5.19
C SER A 126 1.04 -11.85 -6.20
N ALA A 127 0.31 -11.20 -7.09
CA ALA A 127 0.88 -10.41 -8.16
C ALA A 127 0.12 -9.09 -8.33
N GLY A 128 0.83 -8.07 -8.77
CA GLY A 128 0.27 -6.74 -8.99
C GLY A 128 1.15 -5.91 -9.90
N VAL A 129 0.61 -4.78 -10.36
CA VAL A 129 1.36 -3.80 -11.16
C VAL A 129 1.26 -2.45 -10.48
N ILE A 130 2.40 -1.84 -10.19
CA ILE A 130 2.45 -0.44 -9.78
C ILE A 130 2.43 0.40 -11.05
N ASN A 131 1.38 1.21 -11.18
CA ASN A 131 1.18 2.05 -12.34
C ASN A 131 1.56 3.50 -12.00
N THR A 132 2.54 4.03 -12.72
CA THR A 132 2.91 5.44 -12.68
C THR A 132 2.82 6.03 -14.09
N SER A 133 2.69 7.36 -14.21
CA SER A 133 2.62 8.02 -15.52
C SER A 133 3.87 7.78 -16.38
N SER A 134 5.00 7.36 -15.79
CA SER A 134 6.26 7.13 -16.50
C SER A 134 6.61 5.66 -16.70
N VAL A 135 6.21 4.77 -15.78
CA VAL A 135 6.61 3.36 -15.79
C VAL A 135 5.54 2.45 -15.17
N LEU A 136 5.41 1.24 -15.72
CA LEU A 136 4.69 0.12 -15.12
C LEU A 136 5.70 -0.83 -14.48
N ILE A 137 5.47 -1.18 -13.21
CA ILE A 137 6.36 -2.04 -12.44
C ILE A 137 5.58 -3.28 -12.01
N GLY A 138 5.88 -4.41 -12.65
CA GLY A 138 5.35 -5.71 -12.24
C GLY A 138 5.91 -6.11 -10.89
N CYS A 139 5.06 -6.62 -10.02
CA CYS A 139 5.40 -7.02 -8.65
C CYS A 139 4.87 -8.44 -8.40
N LEU A 140 5.77 -9.35 -8.03
CA LEU A 140 5.43 -10.66 -7.47
C LEU A 140 5.77 -10.70 -5.99
N LEU A 141 4.89 -11.33 -5.24
CA LEU A 141 5.03 -11.55 -3.81
C LEU A 141 4.80 -13.02 -3.50
N ARG A 142 5.63 -13.56 -2.62
CA ARG A 142 5.45 -14.90 -2.04
C ARG A 142 5.57 -14.79 -0.53
N LEU A 143 4.49 -15.07 0.18
CA LEU A 143 4.40 -15.06 1.63
C LEU A 143 4.37 -16.51 2.14
N GLU A 144 5.34 -16.87 2.94
CA GLU A 144 5.55 -18.23 3.44
C GLU A 144 5.44 -18.25 4.97
N PRO A 145 4.32 -18.75 5.55
CA PRO A 145 4.20 -18.92 6.99
C PRO A 145 5.08 -20.06 7.51
N ASN A 146 5.76 -19.82 8.62
CA ASN A 146 6.41 -20.85 9.42
C ASN A 146 5.66 -21.00 10.75
N ILE A 147 4.77 -21.99 10.82
CA ILE A 147 3.86 -22.25 11.94
C ILE A 147 4.63 -22.52 13.24
N ASP A 148 5.75 -23.25 13.17
CA ASP A 148 6.52 -23.64 14.35
C ASP A 148 7.19 -22.43 15.02
N SER A 149 7.69 -21.50 14.19
CA SER A 149 8.37 -20.29 14.66
C SER A 149 7.47 -19.06 14.82
N LYS A 150 6.20 -19.13 14.37
CA LYS A 150 5.28 -17.98 14.26
C LYS A 150 5.91 -16.79 13.53
N MET A 151 6.60 -17.08 12.45
CA MET A 151 7.24 -16.08 11.59
C MET A 151 6.78 -16.25 10.15
N TYR A 152 6.78 -15.15 9.41
CA TYR A 152 6.60 -15.12 7.97
C TYR A 152 7.94 -14.91 7.28
N ARG A 153 8.12 -15.56 6.13
CA ARG A 153 9.09 -15.14 5.12
C ARG A 153 8.34 -14.50 3.96
N LEU A 154 8.58 -13.22 3.73
CA LEU A 154 8.07 -12.52 2.55
C LEU A 154 9.20 -12.37 1.55
N THR A 155 8.93 -12.80 0.32
CA THR A 155 9.82 -12.58 -0.83
C THR A 155 9.11 -11.68 -1.82
N VAL A 156 9.74 -10.56 -2.16
CA VAL A 156 9.26 -9.58 -3.13
C VAL A 156 10.19 -9.59 -4.33
N ARG A 157 9.61 -9.57 -5.54
CA ARG A 157 10.34 -9.43 -6.80
C ARG A 157 9.65 -8.38 -7.66
N THR A 158 10.41 -7.38 -8.08
CA THR A 158 9.92 -6.36 -9.02
C THR A 158 10.97 -6.09 -10.10
N SER A 159 10.72 -5.16 -11.01
CA SER A 159 11.71 -4.66 -11.98
C SER A 159 12.53 -3.46 -11.46
N ASN A 160 12.43 -3.11 -10.17
CA ASN A 160 13.12 -1.98 -9.56
C ASN A 160 13.51 -2.24 -8.09
N ASP A 161 14.80 -2.23 -7.78
CA ASP A 161 15.39 -2.55 -6.46
C ASP A 161 14.74 -1.78 -5.32
N LYS A 162 14.57 -0.46 -5.49
CA LYS A 162 14.04 0.41 -4.44
C LYS A 162 12.57 0.12 -4.15
N VAL A 163 11.81 -0.23 -5.19
CA VAL A 163 10.42 -0.67 -5.04
C VAL A 163 10.38 -2.02 -4.33
N THR A 164 11.26 -2.95 -4.69
CA THR A 164 11.37 -4.26 -4.05
C THR A 164 11.65 -4.12 -2.54
N GLU A 165 12.65 -3.33 -2.16
CA GLU A 165 13.00 -3.08 -0.76
C GLU A 165 11.86 -2.39 0.01
N HIS A 166 11.29 -1.32 -0.57
CA HIS A 166 10.23 -0.57 0.08
C HIS A 166 8.94 -1.39 0.27
N LEU A 167 8.51 -2.13 -0.74
CA LEU A 167 7.34 -3.01 -0.63
C LEU A 167 7.55 -4.08 0.43
N CYS A 168 8.77 -4.63 0.51
CA CYS A 168 9.08 -5.63 1.51
C CYS A 168 9.00 -5.05 2.93
N SER A 169 9.55 -3.85 3.14
CA SER A 169 9.43 -3.12 4.41
C SER A 169 7.97 -2.86 4.78
N VAL A 170 7.20 -2.25 3.89
CA VAL A 170 5.80 -1.88 4.15
C VAL A 170 4.95 -3.11 4.42
N LEU A 171 5.05 -4.16 3.60
CA LEU A 171 4.24 -5.35 3.78
C LEU A 171 4.63 -6.10 5.05
N SER A 172 5.91 -6.19 5.42
CA SER A 172 6.32 -6.88 6.65
C SER A 172 5.75 -6.26 7.94
N GLU A 173 5.37 -4.99 7.92
CA GLU A 173 4.71 -4.33 9.07
C GLU A 173 3.21 -4.66 9.16
N GLN A 174 2.64 -5.31 8.15
CA GLN A 174 1.20 -5.53 7.99
C GLN A 174 0.81 -7.00 8.15
N PHE A 175 1.77 -7.89 8.39
CA PHE A 175 1.56 -9.33 8.49
C PHE A 175 2.17 -9.93 9.75
#